data_AF-A0A7C0Z9J1-F1
#
_entry.id   AF-A0A7C0Z9J1-F1
#
_cell.length_a   1.000
_cell.length_b   1.000
_cell.length_c   1.000
_cell.angle_alpha   90.00
_cell.angle_beta   90.00
_cell.angle_gamma   90.00
#
_symmetry.space_group_name_H-M   'P 1'
#
loop_
_entity.id
_entity.type
_entity.pdbx_description
1 polymer ?
#
loop_
_entity_poly.entity_id
_entity_poly.type
_entity_poly.pdbx_seq_one_letter_code
_entity_poly.pdbx_strand_id
1 'polypeptide(L)'
;PEPELGVALPPGVIGPDGKLYQYTMIDAAWVAGIAKNSANPEAAWAVLSFLCSPEHDLERVMAPTDYMPDTGHDPYRYSHIYSPRFLALKPHFKIMTHAYEEAAVHGFPLLKIPGAYEYLEKLATYVHGYLSGEIPDAKTALDDLAAEWESITEEFGRESQREAYLGMWG
;
A
#
# COMPACT_ATOMS: atom_id res chain seq x y z
N PRO A 1 -10.10 17.10 -29.72
CA PRO A 1 -10.07 15.63 -29.50
C PRO A 1 -10.83 15.35 -28.20
N GLU A 2 -11.57 14.25 -28.09
CA GLU A 2 -12.12 13.84 -26.80
C GLU A 2 -10.98 13.44 -25.87
N PRO A 3 -11.01 13.82 -24.58
CA PRO A 3 -9.98 13.44 -23.64
C PRO A 3 -10.03 11.93 -23.38
N GLU A 4 -8.89 11.27 -23.50
CA GLU A 4 -8.71 9.85 -23.17
C GLU A 4 -8.02 9.72 -21.81
N LEU A 5 -8.46 8.75 -21.01
CA LEU A 5 -7.84 8.46 -19.72
C LEU A 5 -6.47 7.81 -19.95
N GLY A 6 -5.42 8.45 -19.43
CA GLY A 6 -4.07 7.90 -19.35
C GLY A 6 -3.73 7.43 -17.94
N VAL A 7 -2.76 6.53 -17.83
CA VAL A 7 -2.21 6.06 -16.55
C VAL A 7 -0.69 6.17 -16.63
N ALA A 8 -0.08 6.64 -15.54
CA ALA A 8 1.37 6.80 -15.42
C ALA A 8 1.80 6.57 -13.97
N LEU A 9 3.11 6.41 -13.76
CA LEU A 9 3.69 6.40 -12.43
C LEU A 9 3.42 7.71 -11.67
N PRO A 10 3.39 7.67 -10.33
CA PRO A 10 3.43 8.89 -9.52
C PRO A 10 4.61 9.79 -9.92
N PRO A 11 4.46 11.12 -9.88
CA PRO A 11 5.55 12.02 -10.19
C PRO A 11 6.71 11.83 -9.21
N GLY A 12 7.94 11.97 -9.71
CA GLY A 12 9.15 11.96 -8.88
C GLY A 12 9.66 13.36 -8.56
N VAL A 13 10.71 13.42 -7.74
CA VAL A 13 11.44 14.64 -7.39
C VAL A 13 12.92 14.49 -7.75
N ILE A 14 13.52 15.53 -8.34
CA ILE A 14 14.98 15.56 -8.54
C ILE A 14 15.62 15.99 -7.22
N GLY A 15 16.44 15.11 -6.65
CA GLY A 15 17.12 15.40 -5.39
C GLY A 15 18.33 16.32 -5.57
N PRO A 16 18.95 16.76 -4.46
CA PRO A 16 20.15 17.61 -4.49
C PRO A 16 21.35 16.97 -5.21
N ASP A 17 21.38 15.65 -5.32
CA ASP A 17 22.39 14.89 -6.06
C ASP A 17 22.10 14.77 -7.57
N GLY A 18 21.04 15.43 -8.05
CA GLY A 18 20.62 15.43 -9.46
C GLY A 18 19.90 14.16 -9.90
N LYS A 19 19.65 13.19 -9.00
CA LYS A 19 18.94 11.96 -9.33
C LYS A 19 17.42 12.15 -9.21
N LEU A 20 16.69 11.46 -10.07
CA LEU A 20 15.24 11.35 -9.97
C LEU A 20 14.87 10.30 -8.91
N TYR A 21 14.15 10.74 -7.88
CA TYR A 21 13.51 9.88 -6.88
C TYR A 21 12.05 9.74 -7.25
N GLN A 22 11.69 8.57 -7.78
CA GLN A 22 10.33 8.22 -8.15
C GLN A 22 10.02 6.88 -7.50
N TYR A 23 9.19 6.91 -6.47
CA TYR A 23 8.83 5.74 -5.67
C TYR A 23 7.32 5.58 -5.67
N THR A 24 6.87 4.33 -5.78
CA THR A 24 5.48 3.95 -5.54
C THR A 24 5.40 3.34 -4.15
N MET A 25 4.59 3.93 -3.27
CA MET A 25 4.29 3.31 -1.98
C MET A 25 3.53 2.01 -2.22
N ILE A 26 4.05 0.90 -1.69
CA ILE A 26 3.41 -0.41 -1.77
C ILE A 26 3.08 -0.87 -0.35
N ASP A 27 1.82 -1.22 -0.13
CA ASP A 27 1.35 -1.86 1.09
C ASP A 27 0.52 -3.11 0.74
N ALA A 28 0.52 -4.10 1.64
CA ALA A 28 -0.37 -5.25 1.56
C ALA A 28 -1.86 -4.87 1.75
N ALA A 29 -2.14 -3.61 2.13
CA ALA A 29 -3.45 -3.04 2.37
C ALA A 29 -4.31 -3.95 3.28
N TRP A 30 -5.30 -4.64 2.71
CA TRP A 30 -6.21 -5.51 3.47
C TRP A 30 -5.63 -6.93 3.60
N VAL A 31 -5.29 -7.29 4.83
CA VAL A 31 -4.80 -8.63 5.17
C VAL A 31 -5.78 -9.34 6.08
N ALA A 32 -5.98 -10.65 5.84
CA ALA A 32 -6.76 -11.50 6.73
C ALA A 32 -5.81 -12.26 7.67
N GLY A 33 -6.10 -12.22 8.97
CA GLY A 33 -5.32 -12.90 10.00
C GLY A 33 -6.20 -13.74 10.91
N ILE A 34 -5.62 -14.79 11.49
CA ILE A 34 -6.25 -15.60 12.53
C ILE A 34 -5.72 -15.10 13.87
N ALA A 35 -6.62 -14.68 14.76
CA ALA A 35 -6.24 -14.25 16.09
C ALA A 35 -5.53 -15.38 16.83
N LYS A 36 -4.40 -15.05 17.49
CA LYS A 36 -3.57 -16.01 18.22
C LYS A 36 -4.34 -16.81 19.27
N ASN A 37 -5.39 -16.23 19.84
CA ASN A 37 -6.26 -16.82 20.85
C ASN A 37 -7.61 -17.32 20.29
N SER A 38 -7.74 -17.50 18.98
CA SER A 38 -8.96 -18.06 18.39
C SER A 38 -9.27 -19.43 18.99
N ALA A 39 -10.53 -19.64 19.38
CA ALA A 39 -11.00 -20.94 19.85
C ALA A 39 -11.15 -21.96 18.69
N ASN A 40 -11.15 -21.50 17.44
CA ASN A 40 -11.38 -22.34 16.25
C ASN A 40 -10.43 -21.95 15.10
N PRO A 41 -9.10 -22.07 15.27
CA PRO A 41 -8.13 -21.63 14.27
C PRO A 41 -8.26 -22.39 12.94
N GLU A 42 -8.52 -23.70 12.98
CA GLU A 42 -8.69 -24.53 11.78
C GLU A 42 -9.92 -24.15 10.96
N ALA A 43 -11.04 -23.85 11.63
CA ALA A 43 -12.25 -23.39 10.95
C ALA A 43 -12.05 -22.00 10.32
N ALA A 44 -11.38 -21.10 11.03
CA ALA A 44 -11.00 -19.79 10.49
C ALA A 44 -10.08 -19.95 9.27
N TRP A 45 -9.10 -20.85 9.34
CA TRP A 45 -8.22 -21.17 8.22
C TRP A 45 -8.99 -21.71 7.02
N ALA A 46 -9.94 -22.62 7.22
CA ALA A 46 -10.75 -23.16 6.13
C ALA A 46 -11.55 -22.06 5.40
N VAL A 47 -12.15 -21.13 6.16
CA VAL A 47 -12.85 -19.97 5.58
C VAL A 47 -11.87 -19.07 4.83
N LEU A 48 -10.76 -18.67 5.43
CA LEU A 48 -9.78 -17.81 4.76
C LEU A 48 -9.18 -18.46 3.52
N SER A 49 -8.89 -19.76 3.57
CA SER A 49 -8.38 -20.52 2.43
C SER A 49 -9.37 -20.55 1.27
N PHE A 50 -10.66 -20.73 1.57
CA PHE A 50 -11.71 -20.65 0.56
C PHE A 50 -11.79 -19.25 -0.05
N LEU A 51 -11.90 -18.21 0.79
CA LEU A 51 -12.05 -16.82 0.35
C LEU A 51 -10.82 -16.31 -0.41
N CYS A 52 -9.61 -16.74 -0.06
CA CYS A 52 -8.36 -16.32 -0.68
C CYS A 52 -7.86 -17.32 -1.74
N SER A 53 -8.64 -18.35 -2.06
CA SER A 53 -8.29 -19.26 -3.16
C SER A 53 -8.30 -18.48 -4.48
N PRO A 54 -7.39 -18.76 -5.43
CA PRO A 54 -7.30 -18.01 -6.67
C PRO A 54 -8.61 -17.93 -7.47
N GLU A 55 -9.44 -18.97 -7.41
CA GLU A 55 -10.74 -19.00 -8.09
C GLU A 55 -11.76 -18.05 -7.46
N HIS A 56 -11.96 -18.11 -6.14
CA HIS A 56 -12.95 -17.29 -5.44
C HIS A 56 -12.53 -15.82 -5.35
N ASP A 57 -11.23 -15.58 -5.19
CA ASP A 57 -10.69 -14.24 -5.11
C ASP A 57 -10.75 -13.52 -6.47
N LEU A 58 -10.57 -14.26 -7.58
CA LEU A 58 -10.73 -13.73 -8.93
C LEU A 58 -12.17 -13.27 -9.21
N GLU A 59 -13.18 -13.99 -8.73
CA GLU A 59 -14.59 -13.58 -8.87
C GLU A 59 -14.86 -12.23 -8.20
N ARG A 60 -14.17 -11.91 -7.10
CA ARG A 60 -14.34 -10.61 -6.43
C ARG A 60 -13.86 -9.45 -7.29
N VAL A 61 -12.65 -9.55 -7.83
CA VAL A 61 -12.07 -8.47 -8.66
C VAL A 61 -12.76 -8.36 -10.04
N MET A 62 -13.39 -9.44 -10.51
CA MET A 62 -14.16 -9.44 -11.76
C MET A 62 -15.54 -8.80 -11.63
N ALA A 63 -16.02 -8.56 -10.41
CA ALA A 63 -17.39 -8.10 -10.19
C ALA A 63 -17.75 -6.83 -11.00
N PRO A 64 -19.02 -6.68 -11.41
CA PRO A 64 -20.13 -7.61 -11.18
C PRO A 64 -20.01 -8.90 -12.02
N THR A 65 -20.36 -10.05 -11.41
CA THR A 65 -20.54 -11.36 -12.06
C THR A 65 -21.85 -11.99 -11.60
N ASP A 66 -22.28 -13.09 -12.23
CA ASP A 66 -23.50 -13.83 -11.83
C ASP A 66 -23.44 -14.35 -10.38
N TYR A 67 -22.23 -14.54 -9.84
CA TYR A 67 -21.99 -15.03 -8.47
C TYR A 67 -21.73 -13.90 -7.48
N MET A 68 -21.28 -12.74 -7.97
CA MET A 68 -20.84 -11.61 -7.15
C MET A 68 -21.41 -10.31 -7.73
N PRO A 69 -22.55 -9.82 -7.22
CA PRO A 69 -23.29 -8.73 -7.87
C PRO A 69 -22.55 -7.39 -7.81
N ASP A 70 -21.67 -7.17 -6.83
CA ASP A 70 -20.87 -5.95 -6.71
C ASP A 70 -19.64 -6.17 -5.79
N THR A 71 -18.48 -5.63 -6.18
CA THR A 71 -17.33 -5.41 -5.29
C THR A 71 -16.50 -4.21 -5.74
N GLY A 72 -15.73 -3.64 -4.82
CA GLY A 72 -14.76 -2.57 -5.09
C GLY A 72 -13.29 -3.00 -4.96
N HIS A 73 -12.97 -4.28 -5.19
CA HIS A 73 -11.58 -4.76 -5.05
C HIS A 73 -10.78 -4.58 -6.35
N ASP A 74 -9.69 -3.81 -6.27
CA ASP A 74 -8.66 -3.77 -7.31
C ASP A 74 -7.92 -5.11 -7.42
N PRO A 75 -7.32 -5.47 -8.55
CA PRO A 75 -6.52 -6.68 -8.66
C PRO A 75 -5.16 -6.51 -7.96
N TYR A 76 -4.90 -7.39 -6.99
CA TYR A 76 -3.71 -7.34 -6.13
C TYR A 76 -2.87 -8.63 -6.17
N ARG A 77 -3.20 -9.60 -7.03
CA ARG A 77 -2.49 -10.87 -7.18
C ARG A 77 -2.09 -11.11 -8.62
N TYR A 78 -1.02 -11.89 -8.80
CA TYR A 78 -0.59 -12.40 -10.11
C TYR A 78 -1.74 -13.08 -10.86
N SER A 79 -2.51 -13.94 -10.18
CA SER A 79 -3.68 -14.63 -10.77
C SER A 79 -4.78 -13.69 -11.24
N HIS A 80 -4.83 -12.44 -10.76
CA HIS A 80 -5.80 -11.45 -11.20
C HIS A 80 -5.27 -10.66 -12.39
N ILE A 81 -4.07 -10.09 -12.25
CA ILE A 81 -3.44 -9.21 -13.24
C ILE A 81 -3.27 -9.92 -14.59
N TYR A 82 -2.91 -11.21 -14.56
CA TYR A 82 -2.66 -12.01 -15.76
C TYR A 82 -3.83 -12.93 -16.15
N SER A 83 -5.00 -12.81 -15.51
CA SER A 83 -6.16 -13.64 -15.87
C SER A 83 -6.72 -13.25 -17.24
N PRO A 84 -6.71 -14.16 -18.24
CA PRO A 84 -7.32 -13.87 -19.54
C PRO A 84 -8.82 -13.57 -19.43
N ARG A 85 -9.49 -14.20 -18.45
CA ARG A 85 -10.92 -13.99 -18.20
C ARG A 85 -11.19 -12.59 -17.66
N PHE A 86 -10.41 -12.12 -16.69
CA PHE A 86 -10.54 -10.75 -16.15
C PHE A 86 -10.27 -9.71 -17.23
N LEU A 87 -9.18 -9.85 -18.00
CA LEU A 87 -8.82 -8.90 -19.06
C LEU A 87 -9.77 -8.93 -20.27
N ALA A 88 -10.51 -10.02 -20.49
CA ALA A 88 -11.58 -10.08 -21.47
C ALA A 88 -12.86 -9.37 -20.98
N LEU A 89 -13.19 -9.53 -19.69
CA LEU A 89 -14.36 -8.88 -19.08
C LEU A 89 -14.16 -7.39 -18.85
N LYS A 90 -12.94 -6.98 -18.49
CA LYS A 90 -12.55 -5.59 -18.18
C LYS A 90 -11.39 -5.15 -19.10
N PRO A 91 -11.60 -5.03 -20.42
CA PRO A 91 -10.52 -4.75 -21.37
C PRO A 91 -9.86 -3.39 -21.14
N HIS A 92 -10.59 -2.42 -20.57
CA HIS A 92 -10.06 -1.12 -20.16
C HIS A 92 -9.01 -1.23 -19.06
N PHE A 93 -8.97 -2.32 -18.30
CA PHE A 93 -7.99 -2.51 -17.23
C PHE A 93 -6.56 -2.78 -17.75
N LYS A 94 -6.40 -3.17 -19.03
CA LYS A 94 -5.09 -3.43 -19.63
C LYS A 94 -4.13 -2.22 -19.56
N ILE A 95 -4.66 -1.00 -19.54
CA ILE A 95 -3.82 0.20 -19.37
C ILE A 95 -3.26 0.29 -17.93
N MET A 96 -4.01 -0.19 -16.93
CA MET A 96 -3.58 -0.23 -15.53
C MET A 96 -2.56 -1.35 -15.28
N THR A 97 -2.67 -2.49 -15.97
CA THR A 97 -1.73 -3.61 -15.74
C THR A 97 -0.28 -3.23 -16.04
N HIS A 98 -0.03 -2.49 -17.13
CA HIS A 98 1.30 -1.99 -17.43
C HIS A 98 1.80 -1.01 -16.35
N ALA A 99 0.95 -0.08 -15.93
CA ALA A 99 1.29 0.88 -14.89
C ALA A 99 1.59 0.20 -13.54
N TYR A 100 0.88 -0.88 -13.19
CA TYR A 100 1.15 -1.68 -11.99
C TYR A 100 2.49 -2.40 -12.05
N GLU A 101 2.81 -3.02 -13.19
CA GLU A 101 4.12 -3.67 -13.39
C GLU A 101 5.25 -2.65 -13.28
N GLU A 102 5.11 -1.50 -13.93
CA GLU A 102 6.08 -0.41 -13.87
C GLU A 102 6.23 0.13 -12.43
N ALA A 103 5.11 0.35 -11.74
CA ALA A 103 5.09 0.85 -10.38
C ALA A 103 5.74 -0.13 -9.38
N ALA A 104 5.57 -1.45 -9.60
CA ALA A 104 6.16 -2.47 -8.76
C ALA A 104 7.70 -2.48 -8.79
N VAL A 105 8.31 -2.05 -9.90
CA VAL A 105 9.79 -1.90 -10.01
C VAL A 105 10.30 -0.72 -9.18
N HIS A 106 9.46 0.28 -8.96
CA HIS A 106 9.74 1.48 -8.16
C HIS A 106 9.17 1.40 -6.74
N GLY A 107 8.89 0.19 -6.26
CA GLY A 107 8.23 -0.05 -4.98
C GLY A 107 9.03 0.46 -3.78
N PHE A 108 8.35 1.15 -2.87
CA PHE A 108 8.82 1.49 -1.53
C PHE A 108 7.82 0.96 -0.52
N PRO A 109 8.21 0.03 0.37
CA PRO A 109 7.26 -0.61 1.28
C PRO A 109 6.78 0.38 2.34
N LEU A 110 5.51 0.27 2.72
CA LEU A 110 5.01 0.95 3.91
C LEU A 110 5.76 0.45 5.15
N LEU A 111 5.96 1.34 6.12
CA LEU A 111 6.61 1.00 7.39
C LEU A 111 5.81 -0.08 8.15
N LYS A 112 6.47 -1.18 8.55
CA LYS A 112 5.86 -2.33 9.25
C LYS A 112 6.62 -2.71 10.53
N ILE A 113 7.12 -1.72 11.24
CA ILE A 113 7.75 -1.88 12.56
C ILE A 113 6.74 -1.62 13.69
N PRO A 114 6.99 -2.07 14.94
CA PRO A 114 6.20 -1.65 16.09
C PRO A 114 6.08 -0.13 16.15
N GLY A 115 4.88 0.40 16.35
CA GLY A 115 4.66 1.84 16.35
C GLY A 115 4.58 2.50 14.96
N ALA A 116 4.58 1.73 13.86
CA ALA A 116 4.55 2.29 12.50
C ALA A 116 3.37 3.24 12.24
N TYR A 117 2.22 3.00 12.89
CA TYR A 117 1.06 3.87 12.76
C TYR A 117 1.34 5.26 13.32
N GLU A 118 2.06 5.36 14.43
CA GLU A 118 2.43 6.60 15.10
C GLU A 118 3.36 7.44 14.23
N TYR A 119 4.32 6.82 13.52
CA TYR A 119 5.14 7.54 12.53
C TYR A 119 4.29 8.13 11.40
N LEU A 120 3.35 7.34 10.86
CA LEU A 120 2.50 7.76 9.74
C LEU A 120 1.47 8.81 10.17
N GLU A 121 0.92 8.70 11.38
CA GLU A 121 0.00 9.67 11.96
C GLU A 121 0.68 11.02 12.15
N LYS A 122 1.90 11.04 12.70
CA LYS A 122 2.68 12.28 12.81
C LYS A 122 2.98 12.88 11.45
N LEU A 123 3.38 12.08 10.47
CA LEU A 123 3.58 12.56 9.10
C LEU A 123 2.32 13.26 8.56
N ALA A 124 1.16 12.63 8.70
CA ALA A 124 -0.11 13.20 8.26
C ALA A 124 -0.42 14.51 8.99
N THR A 125 -0.23 14.55 10.30
CA THR A 125 -0.48 15.75 11.14
C THR A 125 0.38 16.94 10.70
N TYR A 126 1.70 16.77 10.54
CA TYR A 126 2.59 17.86 10.14
C TYR A 126 2.40 18.30 8.69
N VAL A 127 2.15 17.35 7.78
CA VAL A 127 1.82 17.69 6.38
C VAL A 127 0.51 18.46 6.30
N HIS A 128 -0.53 18.05 7.04
CA HIS A 128 -1.78 18.80 7.09
C HIS A 128 -1.63 20.18 7.72
N GLY A 129 -0.83 20.31 8.78
CA GLY A 129 -0.53 21.61 9.39
C GLY A 129 0.13 22.58 8.40
N TYR A 130 1.04 22.08 7.55
CA TYR A 130 1.61 22.90 6.47
C TYR A 130 0.57 23.25 5.40
N LEU A 131 -0.19 22.26 4.91
CA LEU A 131 -1.17 22.47 3.84
C LEU A 131 -2.33 23.39 4.26
N SER A 132 -2.67 23.43 5.54
CA SER A 132 -3.69 24.32 6.10
C SER A 132 -3.18 25.74 6.37
N GLY A 133 -1.85 25.94 6.35
CA GLY A 133 -1.21 27.21 6.69
C GLY A 133 -1.00 27.44 8.19
N GLU A 134 -1.25 26.44 9.04
CA GLU A 134 -0.93 26.49 10.48
C GLU A 134 0.58 26.47 10.72
N ILE A 135 1.31 25.63 9.97
CA ILE A 135 2.77 25.63 9.92
C ILE A 135 3.20 26.42 8.68
N PRO A 136 4.01 27.50 8.83
CA PRO A 136 4.18 28.49 7.78
C PRO A 136 5.00 28.02 6.57
N ASP A 137 5.86 27.02 6.74
CA ASP A 137 6.71 26.51 5.67
C ASP A 137 7.00 25.01 5.82
N ALA A 138 7.29 24.37 4.68
CA ALA A 138 7.52 22.93 4.62
C ALA A 138 8.78 22.48 5.38
N LYS A 139 9.79 23.35 5.51
CA LYS A 139 11.03 22.98 6.21
C LYS A 139 10.74 22.83 7.70
N THR A 140 10.07 23.82 8.30
CA THR A 140 9.67 23.77 9.71
C THR A 140 8.81 22.53 9.98
N ALA A 141 7.80 22.25 9.14
CA ALA A 141 6.95 21.06 9.29
C ALA A 141 7.75 19.75 9.30
N LEU A 142 8.72 19.61 8.38
CA LEU A 142 9.53 18.39 8.26
C LEU A 142 10.61 18.28 9.34
N ASP A 143 11.21 19.39 9.78
CA ASP A 143 12.17 19.41 10.88
C ASP A 143 11.50 18.96 12.19
N ASP A 144 10.32 19.50 12.49
CA ASP A 144 9.57 19.16 13.70
C ASP A 144 9.06 17.70 13.66
N LEU A 145 8.57 17.26 12.50
CA LEU A 145 8.21 15.85 12.27
C LEU A 145 9.40 14.92 12.54
N ALA A 146 10.60 15.27 12.08
CA ALA A 146 11.79 14.47 12.30
C ALA A 146 12.11 14.34 13.80
N ALA A 147 11.96 15.42 14.58
CA ALA A 147 12.13 15.38 16.04
C ALA A 147 11.10 14.49 16.75
N GLU A 148 9.85 14.50 16.28
CA GLU A 148 8.79 13.58 16.78
C GLU A 148 9.12 12.12 16.47
N TRP A 149 9.58 11.83 15.25
CA TRP A 149 10.02 10.48 14.86
C TRP A 149 11.21 9.99 15.68
N GLU A 150 12.16 10.84 16.03
CA GLU A 150 13.25 10.48 16.96
C GLU A 150 12.70 10.12 18.34
N SER A 151 11.70 10.86 18.83
CA SER A 151 11.04 10.56 20.11
C SER A 151 10.30 9.21 20.09
N ILE A 152 9.56 8.91 19.02
CA ILE A 152 8.91 7.60 18.81
C ILE A 152 9.98 6.50 18.74
N THR A 153 11.08 6.75 18.03
CA THR A 153 12.18 5.77 17.89
C THR A 153 12.77 5.41 19.25
N GLU A 154 12.98 6.38 20.12
CA GLU A 154 13.49 6.14 21.48
C GLU A 154 12.46 5.46 22.39
N GLU A 155 11.17 5.79 22.28
CA GLU A 155 10.10 5.14 23.06
C GLU A 155 10.02 3.63 22.80
N PHE A 156 10.10 3.22 21.53
CA PHE A 156 10.10 1.82 21.14
C PHE A 156 11.50 1.16 21.23
N GLY A 157 12.54 1.95 21.52
CA GLY A 157 13.94 1.53 21.57
C GLY A 157 14.59 1.50 20.18
N ARG A 158 15.64 2.31 20.00
CA ARG A 158 16.31 2.50 18.71
C ARG A 158 16.83 1.21 18.09
N GLU A 159 17.53 0.37 18.86
CA GLU A 159 18.05 -0.89 18.32
C GLU A 159 16.93 -1.87 17.96
N SER A 160 15.86 -1.95 18.78
CA SER A 160 14.68 -2.77 18.47
C SER A 160 14.00 -2.32 17.17
N GLN A 161 13.85 -1.01 16.97
CA GLN A 161 13.29 -0.45 15.74
C GLN A 161 14.19 -0.72 14.54
N ARG A 162 15.52 -0.60 14.71
CA ARG A 162 16.50 -0.92 13.67
C ARG A 162 16.44 -2.40 13.28
N GLU A 163 16.39 -3.31 14.25
CA GLU A 163 16.24 -4.75 14.01
C GLU A 163 14.91 -5.07 13.30
N ALA A 164 13.80 -4.50 13.76
CA ALA A 164 12.50 -4.67 13.13
C ALA A 164 12.48 -4.14 11.69
N TYR A 165 13.07 -2.96 11.46
CA TYR A 165 13.18 -2.36 10.13
C TYR A 165 14.01 -3.22 9.20
N LEU A 166 15.18 -3.72 9.65
CA LEU A 166 16.01 -4.63 8.86
C LEU A 166 15.27 -5.94 8.55
N GLY A 167 14.55 -6.49 9.53
CA GLY A 167 13.74 -7.70 9.35
C GLY A 167 12.59 -7.56 8.36
N MET A 168 12.18 -6.35 7.99
CA MET A 168 11.20 -6.15 6.91
C MET A 168 11.75 -6.56 5.53
N TRP A 169 13.07 -6.59 5.36
CA TRP A 169 13.71 -6.77 4.05
C TRP A 169 14.19 -8.21 3.78
N GLY A 170 14.02 -9.12 4.74
CA GLY A 170 14.53 -10.50 4.69
C GLY A 170 15.94 -10.63 5.28
#